data_AF-A0A5K1C0J6-F1
#
_entry.id   AF-A0A5K1C0J6-F1
#
_cell.length_a   1.000
_cell.length_b   1.000
_cell.length_c   1.000
_cell.angle_alpha   90.00
_cell.angle_beta   90.00
_cell.angle_gamma   90.00
#
_symmetry.space_group_name_H-M   'P 1'
#
loop_
_entity.id
_entity.type
_entity.pdbx_description
1 polymer ?
#
loop_
_entity_poly.entity_id
_entity_poly.type
_entity_poly.pdbx_seq_one_letter_code
_entity_poly.pdbx_strand_id
1 'polypeptide(L)' 'LFGLVNTLLENSRKTSEKDLSIQRYAVIPLSPNSGLIGWVPNCDTLHHLIREYRDARK' A
#
# COMPACT_ATOMS: atom_id res chain seq x y z
N LEU A 1 13.39 -0.39 0.12
CA LEU A 1 13.30 1.05 0.46
C LEU A 1 12.20 1.35 1.48
N PHE A 2 10.92 1.00 1.24
CA PHE A 2 9.85 1.33 2.20
C PHE A 2 9.98 0.70 3.59
N GLY A 3 10.62 -0.47 3.72
CA GLY A 3 10.94 -1.04 5.03
C GLY A 3 11.80 -0.10 5.87
N LEU A 4 12.85 0.50 5.27
CA LEU A 4 13.70 1.49 5.93
C LEU A 4 12.91 2.76 6.29
N VAL A 5 12.02 3.23 5.42
CA VAL A 5 11.18 4.39 5.72
C VAL A 5 10.30 4.12 6.94
N ASN A 6 9.67 2.94 7.03
CA ASN A 6 8.88 2.56 8.20
C ASN A 6 9.73 2.53 9.48
N THR A 7 10.95 2.00 9.40
CA THR A 7 11.90 2.04 10.53
C THR A 7 12.23 3.48 10.94
N LEU A 8 12.43 4.40 10.00
CA LEU A 8 12.71 5.80 10.33
C LEU A 8 11.49 6.52 10.94
N LEU A 9 10.28 6.21 10.48
CA LEU A 9 9.03 6.76 11.03
C LEU A 9 8.82 6.28 12.47
N GLU A 10 9.12 5.01 12.75
CA GLU A 10 9.00 4.41 14.08
C GLU A 10 10.03 4.97 15.07
N ASN A 11 11.26 5.22 14.63
CA ASN A 11 12.35 5.71 15.51
C ASN A 11 12.35 7.23 15.74
N SER A 12 11.52 7.99 15.04
CA SER A 12 11.44 9.45 15.19
C SER A 12 10.39 9.84 16.23
N ARG A 13 10.79 10.58 17.27
CA ARG A 13 9.90 11.10 18.33
C ARG A 13 8.68 11.88 17.81
N LYS A 14 8.78 12.51 16.63
CA LYS A 14 7.68 13.29 16.04
C LYS A 14 6.60 12.42 15.38
N THR A 15 6.91 11.16 15.11
CA THR A 15 6.12 10.25 14.25
C THR A 15 5.82 8.91 14.91
N SER A 16 6.60 8.50 15.91
CA SER A 16 6.46 7.23 16.62
C SER A 16 5.09 7.04 17.27
N GLU A 17 4.47 8.12 17.77
CA GLU A 17 3.16 8.09 18.43
C GLU A 17 1.97 8.22 17.45
N LYS A 18 2.23 8.28 16.14
CA LYS A 18 1.21 8.56 15.11
C LYS A 18 0.84 7.34 14.26
N ASP A 19 1.36 6.16 14.61
CA ASP A 19 1.15 4.89 13.89
C ASP A 19 1.36 5.00 12.37
N LEU A 20 2.37 5.78 11.96
CA LEU A 20 2.67 6.02 10.56
C LEU A 20 3.48 4.86 9.99
N SER A 21 2.88 4.14 9.04
CA SER A 21 3.58 3.11 8.28
C SER A 21 3.09 3.07 6.83
N ILE A 22 4.02 2.80 5.92
CA ILE A 22 3.70 2.49 4.53
C ILE A 22 3.32 1.02 4.47
N GLN A 23 2.08 0.72 4.06
CA GLN A 23 1.64 -0.64 3.80
C GLN A 23 2.46 -1.24 2.65
N ARG A 24 3.06 -2.41 2.89
CA ARG A 24 3.92 -3.10 1.91
C ARG A 24 3.23 -4.39 1.46
N TYR A 25 3.49 -4.77 0.21
CA TYR A 25 3.12 -6.06 -0.35
C TYR A 25 4.36 -6.77 -0.91
N ALA A 26 4.28 -8.09 -1.04
CA ALA A 26 5.37 -8.90 -1.55
C ALA A 26 5.57 -8.68 -3.05
N VAL A 27 6.82 -8.60 -3.49
CA VAL A 27 7.21 -8.62 -4.91
C VAL A 27 8.28 -9.70 -5.05
N ILE A 28 7.97 -10.77 -5.79
CA ILE A 28 8.83 -11.95 -5.92
C ILE A 28 9.23 -12.08 -7.40
N PRO A 29 10.47 -11.77 -7.79
CA PRO A 29 10.90 -11.95 -9.17
C PRO A 29 10.99 -13.45 -9.51
N LEU A 30 10.55 -13.82 -10.72
CA LEU A 30 10.66 -15.19 -11.26
C LEU A 30 11.58 -15.25 -12.48
N SER A 31 11.65 -14.18 -13.26
CA SER A 31 12.55 -14.01 -14.40
C SER A 31 12.86 -12.52 -14.61
N PRO A 32 13.73 -12.12 -15.55
CA PRO A 32 14.01 -10.70 -15.82
C PRO A 32 12.77 -9.87 -16.10
N ASN A 33 11.73 -10.47 -16.71
CA ASN A 33 10.53 -9.76 -17.17
C ASN A 33 9.25 -10.26 -16.49
N SER A 34 9.35 -11.11 -15.46
CA SER A 34 8.17 -11.66 -14.80
C SER A 34 8.39 -11.88 -13.31
N GLY A 35 7.30 -11.80 -12.55
CA GLY A 35 7.29 -12.00 -11.12
C GLY A 35 5.87 -12.12 -10.57
N LEU A 36 5.79 -12.37 -9.28
CA LEU A 36 4.54 -12.40 -8.51
C LEU A 36 4.44 -11.13 -7.67
N ILE A 37 3.22 -10.61 -7.57
CA ILE A 37 2.87 -9.52 -6.66
C ILE A 37 1.85 -10.08 -5.66
N GLY A 38 2.12 -9.87 -4.37
CA GLY A 38 1.19 -10.26 -3.31
C GLY A 38 -0.09 -9.44 -3.38
N TRP A 39 -1.24 -10.13 -3.42
CA TRP A 39 -2.54 -9.48 -3.35
C TRP A 39 -2.74 -8.82 -1.98
N VAL A 40 -3.25 -7.59 -1.97
CA VAL A 40 -3.63 -6.89 -0.74
C VAL A 40 -5.14 -7.07 -0.56
N PRO A 41 -5.60 -7.82 0.45
CA PRO A 41 -7.03 -8.03 0.66
C PRO A 41 -7.70 -6.77 1.20
N ASN A 42 -9.01 -6.66 0.99
CA ASN A 42 -9.85 -5.58 1.54
C ASN A 42 -9.40 -4.17 1.12
N CYS A 43 -8.89 -4.02 -0.10
CA CYS A 43 -8.57 -2.71 -0.66
C CYS A 43 -9.10 -2.58 -2.08
N ASP A 44 -9.62 -1.40 -2.39
CA ASP A 44 -10.03 -1.02 -3.73
C ASP A 44 -9.17 0.14 -4.23
N THR A 45 -9.09 0.28 -5.54
CA THR A 45 -8.50 1.49 -6.12
C THR A 45 -9.46 2.67 -5.92
N LEU A 46 -8.92 3.86 -5.69
CA LEU A 46 -9.72 5.09 -5.60
C LEU A 46 -10.57 5.29 -6.86
N HIS A 47 -10.06 4.90 -8.03
CA HIS A 47 -10.80 4.93 -9.29
C HIS A 47 -12.08 4.08 -9.22
N HIS A 48 -11.96 2.84 -8.74
CA HIS A 48 -13.09 1.93 -8.58
C HIS A 48 -14.14 2.51 -7.64
N LEU A 49 -13.72 2.99 -6.46
CA LEU A 49 -14.62 3.58 -5.46
C LEU A 49 -15.37 4.81 -5.99
N ILE A 50 -14.68 5.70 -6.72
CA ILE A 50 -15.30 6.88 -7.33
C ILE A 50 -16.32 6.46 -8.40
N ARG A 51 -15.98 5.46 -9.21
CA ARG A 51 -16.88 4.97 -10.26
C ARG A 51 -18.16 4.40 -9.66
N GLU A 52 -18.04 3.50 -8.69
CA GLU A 52 -19.20 2.91 -7.99
C GLU A 52 -20.08 3.99 -7.37
N TYR A 53 -19.49 4.95 -6.66
CA TYR A 53 -20.24 6.05 -6.06
C TYR A 53 -21.01 6.89 -7.08
N ARG A 54 -20.42 7.16 -8.26
CA ARG A 54 -21.07 7.95 -9.32
C ARG A 54 -22.17 7.18 -10.05
N ASP A 55 -21.94 5.90 -10.33
CA ASP A 55 -22.92 5.06 -11.01
C ASP A 55 -24.13 4.73 -10.11
N ALA A 56 -23.93 4.62 -8.80
CA ALA A 56 -25.03 4.44 -7.83
C ALA A 56 -25.94 5.68 -7.67
N ARG A 57 -25.55 6.83 -8.23
CA ARG A 57 -26.28 8.12 -8.13
C ARG A 57 -26.74 8.65 -9.48
N LYS A 58 -26.69 7.83 -10.53
CA LYS A 58 -27.38 8.07 -11.80
C LYS A 58 -28.80 7.52 -11.72
#